data_AF-A0A453B3F1-F1
#
_entry.id   AF-A0A453B3F1-F1
#
_cell.length_a   1.000
_cell.length_b   1.000
_cell.length_c   1.000
_cell.angle_alpha   90.00
_cell.angle_beta   90.00
_cell.angle_gamma   90.00
#
_symmetry.space_group_name_H-M   'P 1'
#
loop_
_entity.id
_entity.type
_entity.pdbx_description
1 polymer ?
#
loop_
_entity_poly.entity_id
_entity_poly.type
_entity_poly.pdbx_seq_one_letter_code
_entity_poly.pdbx_strand_id
1 'polypeptide(L)' 'MVAPANANLEGLMPIDDLDTADGSKLEKYARDTLDPSLSWKDVEWLKSITSLPILLKGIVTAEDARKAVEAGAAGIIVSN' A
#
# COMPACT_ATOMS: atom_id res chain seq x y z
N MET A 1 6.31 28.12 -3.15
CA MET A 1 5.67 26.87 -3.59
C MET A 1 4.79 26.43 -2.43
N VAL A 2 3.47 26.54 -2.55
CA VAL A 2 2.53 26.14 -1.48
C VAL A 2 2.26 24.66 -1.70
N ALA A 3 2.70 23.80 -0.77
CA ALA A 3 2.29 22.40 -0.78
C ALA A 3 0.76 22.36 -0.62
N PRO A 4 0.02 21.63 -1.48
CA PRO A 4 -1.42 21.55 -1.35
C PRO A 4 -1.78 20.89 -0.01
N ALA A 5 -2.87 21.36 0.59
CA ALA A 5 -3.44 20.71 1.76
C ALA A 5 -3.78 19.25 1.42
N ASN A 6 -3.53 18.39 2.40
CA ASN A 6 -3.66 16.94 2.52
C ASN A 6 -5.07 16.36 2.23
N ALA A 7 -5.73 16.82 1.17
CA ALA A 7 -7.14 16.60 0.84
C ALA A 7 -7.57 15.14 0.70
N ASN A 8 -6.63 14.20 0.53
CA ASN A 8 -6.93 12.76 0.44
C ASN A 8 -6.61 11.98 1.73
N LEU A 9 -6.10 12.65 2.77
CA LEU A 9 -5.68 12.03 4.04
C LEU A 9 -6.43 12.60 5.25
N GLU A 10 -7.34 13.55 5.05
CA GLU A 10 -8.21 14.06 6.10
C GLU A 10 -9.04 12.92 6.71
N GLY A 11 -8.94 12.74 8.03
CA GLY A 11 -9.68 11.73 8.78
C GLY A 11 -9.01 10.35 8.89
N LEU A 12 -7.89 10.09 8.20
CA LEU A 12 -7.18 8.80 8.22
C LEU A 12 -6.16 8.67 9.38
N MET A 13 -6.43 9.30 10.53
CA MET A 13 -5.61 9.53 11.75
C MET A 13 -5.11 10.98 11.89
N PRO A 14 -4.93 11.51 13.12
CA PRO A 14 -4.40 12.86 13.32
C PRO A 14 -2.90 12.87 12.97
N ILE A 15 -2.58 13.21 11.73
CA ILE A 15 -1.21 13.49 11.25
C ILE A 15 -0.64 14.72 12.00
N ASP A 16 -1.51 15.52 12.62
CA ASP A 16 -1.16 16.72 13.36
C ASP A 16 -0.33 16.44 14.61
N ASP A 17 -0.56 15.31 15.29
CA ASP A 17 0.11 14.91 16.53
C ASP A 17 1.40 14.09 16.30
N LEU A 18 1.79 13.87 15.04
CA LEU A 18 3.00 13.12 14.71
C LEU A 18 4.25 13.99 14.90
N ASP A 19 5.02 13.67 15.95
CA ASP A 19 6.35 14.25 16.19
C ASP A 19 7.28 14.04 14.95
N THR A 20 7.92 15.12 14.51
CA THR A 20 8.73 15.22 13.28
C THR A 20 10.22 15.25 13.52
N ALA A 21 10.66 14.98 14.76
CA ALA A 21 12.07 15.02 15.14
C ALA A 21 13.00 14.18 14.24
N ASP A 22 12.47 13.14 13.57
CA ASP A 22 13.24 12.19 12.74
C ASP A 22 12.82 12.11 11.24
N GLY A 23 12.00 13.03 10.72
CA GLY A 23 11.59 12.99 9.30
C GLY A 23 10.30 13.73 8.96
N SER A 24 9.79 13.55 7.73
CA SER A 24 8.53 14.17 7.32
C SER A 24 7.32 13.47 7.94
N LYS A 25 6.23 14.20 8.19
CA LYS A 25 4.97 13.62 8.70
C LYS A 25 4.44 12.45 7.84
N LEU A 26 4.66 12.51 6.52
CA LEU A 26 4.25 11.47 5.57
C LEU A 26 5.10 10.20 5.70
N GLU A 27 6.40 10.34 5.90
CA GLU A 27 7.32 9.21 6.09
C GLU A 27 6.96 8.45 7.37
N LYS A 28 6.74 9.17 8.47
CA LYS A 28 6.31 8.58 9.73
C LYS A 28 4.96 7.88 9.61
N TYR A 29 3.99 8.54 8.98
CA TYR A 29 2.69 7.93 8.68
C TYR A 29 2.83 6.61 7.88
N ALA A 30 3.63 6.62 6.82
CA ALA A 30 3.86 5.44 6.01
C ALA A 30 4.51 4.33 6.85
N ARG A 31 5.54 4.63 7.64
CA ARG A 31 6.22 3.64 8.49
C ARG A 31 5.29 3.02 9.53
N ASP A 32 4.43 3.83 10.14
CA ASP A 32 3.56 3.36 11.23
C ASP A 32 2.31 2.62 10.70
N THR A 33 1.94 2.81 9.42
CA THR A 33 0.74 2.21 8.80
C THR A 33 1.06 1.03 7.88
N LEU A 34 2.25 0.99 7.28
CA LEU A 34 2.66 -0.10 6.39
C LEU A 34 3.02 -1.33 7.23
N ASP A 35 2.27 -2.40 7.04
CA ASP A 35 2.50 -3.67 7.72
C ASP A 35 3.60 -4.49 6.99
N PRO A 36 4.78 -4.70 7.58
CA PRO A 36 5.84 -5.48 6.96
C PRO A 36 5.59 -6.99 7.00
N SER A 37 4.55 -7.45 7.70
CA SER A 37 4.19 -8.88 7.81
C SER A 37 3.31 -9.38 6.66
N LEU A 38 2.89 -8.48 5.76
CA LEU A 38 2.05 -8.83 4.61
C LEU A 38 2.65 -9.94 3.75
N SER A 39 1.76 -10.79 3.27
CA SER A 39 2.05 -12.02 2.54
C SER A 39 1.03 -12.25 1.42
N TRP A 40 1.21 -13.32 0.65
CA TRP A 40 0.26 -13.71 -0.40
C TRP A 40 -1.15 -14.02 0.13
N LYS A 41 -1.27 -14.45 1.40
CA LYS A 41 -2.58 -14.69 2.03
C LYS A 41 -3.41 -13.41 2.16
N ASP A 42 -2.75 -12.27 2.26
CA ASP A 42 -3.42 -10.98 2.39
C ASP A 42 -4.01 -10.51 1.06
N VAL A 43 -3.47 -10.99 -0.06
CA VAL A 43 -4.10 -10.80 -1.39
C VAL A 43 -5.40 -11.59 -1.47
N GLU A 44 -5.42 -12.84 -0.98
CA GLU A 44 -6.64 -13.66 -0.92
C GLU A 44 -7.70 -13.04 0.00
N TRP A 45 -7.27 -12.54 1.17
CA TRP A 45 -8.15 -11.79 2.06
C TRP A 45 -8.70 -10.53 1.40
N LEU A 46 -7.86 -9.72 0.76
CA LEU A 46 -8.28 -8.48 0.12
C LEU A 46 -9.32 -8.77 -0.97
N LYS A 47 -9.13 -9.83 -1.77
CA LYS A 47 -10.12 -10.32 -2.73
C LYS A 47 -11.45 -10.73 -2.09
N SER A 48 -11.44 -11.21 -0.85
CA SER A 48 -12.66 -11.65 -0.16
C SER A 48 -13.54 -10.49 0.30
N ILE A 49 -12.98 -9.29 0.44
CA ILE A 49 -13.70 -8.10 0.95
C ILE A 49 -14.04 -7.07 -0.13
N THR A 50 -13.68 -7.31 -1.39
CA THR A 50 -14.00 -6.42 -2.51
C THR A 50 -14.33 -7.20 -3.78
N SER A 51 -15.20 -6.64 -4.61
CA SER A 51 -15.48 -7.14 -5.96
C SER A 51 -14.70 -6.41 -7.05
N LEU A 52 -13.94 -5.37 -6.70
CA LEU A 52 -13.13 -4.62 -7.66
C LEU A 52 -11.93 -5.46 -8.15
N PRO A 53 -11.50 -5.30 -9.42
CA PRO A 53 -10.28 -5.94 -9.91
C PRO A 53 -9.05 -5.46 -9.12
N ILE A 54 -8.27 -6.40 -8.59
CA ILE A 54 -7.04 -6.11 -7.86
C ILE A 54 -5.83 -6.24 -8.80
N LEU A 55 -5.07 -5.16 -8.94
CA LEU A 55 -3.80 -5.14 -9.68
C LEU A 55 -2.64 -5.08 -8.68
N LEU A 56 -1.72 -6.04 -8.74
CA LEU A 56 -0.53 -6.06 -7.88
C LEU A 56 0.59 -5.25 -8.52
N LYS A 57 1.02 -4.17 -7.84
CA LYS A 57 2.12 -3.30 -8.25
C LYS A 57 3.40 -3.63 -7.48
N GLY A 58 4.53 -3.71 -8.18
CA GLY A 58 5.84 -3.99 -7.58
C GLY A 58 6.41 -5.38 -7.90
N ILE A 59 5.77 -6.13 -8.79
CA ILE A 59 6.25 -7.46 -9.20
C ILE A 59 7.36 -7.31 -10.24
N VAL A 60 8.56 -7.78 -9.92
CA VAL A 60 9.76 -7.66 -10.77
C VAL A 60 10.46 -8.99 -11.05
N THR A 61 9.93 -10.11 -10.53
CA THR A 61 10.44 -11.46 -10.74
C THR A 61 9.39 -12.33 -11.42
N ALA A 62 9.84 -13.35 -12.14
CA ALA A 62 8.94 -14.32 -12.77
C ALA A 62 8.24 -15.18 -11.70
N GLU A 63 8.93 -15.47 -10.60
CA GLU A 63 8.43 -16.25 -9.47
C GLU A 63 7.23 -15.57 -8.81
N ASP A 64 7.34 -14.27 -8.53
CA ASP A 64 6.24 -13.54 -7.89
C ASP A 64 5.11 -13.23 -8.88
N ALA A 65 5.39 -13.14 -10.19
CA ALA A 65 4.34 -13.07 -11.20
C ALA A 65 3.48 -14.34 -11.23
N ARG A 66 4.07 -15.54 -11.07
CA ARG A 66 3.30 -16.79 -10.95
C ARG A 66 2.43 -16.79 -9.69
N LYS A 67 2.99 -16.42 -8.55
CA LYS A 67 2.24 -16.31 -7.29
C LYS A 67 1.10 -15.30 -7.35
N ALA A 68 1.30 -14.18 -8.05
CA ALA A 68 0.24 -13.19 -8.27
C ALA A 68 -0.95 -13.77 -9.02
N VAL A 69 -0.71 -14.62 -10.03
CA VAL A 69 -1.77 -15.34 -10.75
C VAL A 69 -2.43 -16.39 -9.85
N GLU A 70 -1.65 -17.14 -9.07
CA GLU A 70 -2.17 -18.15 -8.12
C GLU A 70 -3.07 -17.52 -7.04
N ALA A 71 -2.67 -16.37 -6.48
CA ALA A 71 -3.48 -15.57 -5.56
C ALA A 71 -4.70 -14.91 -6.26
N GLY A 72 -4.73 -14.97 -7.59
CA GLY A 72 -5.85 -14.53 -8.42
C GLY A 72 -5.94 -13.01 -8.58
N ALA A 73 -4.80 -12.33 -8.68
CA ALA A 73 -4.75 -10.95 -9.14
C ALA A 73 -5.41 -10.81 -10.52
N ALA A 74 -6.09 -9.68 -10.76
CA ALA A 74 -6.69 -9.36 -12.05
C ALA A 74 -5.66 -8.79 -13.04
N GLY A 75 -4.52 -8.31 -12.54
CA GLY A 75 -3.41 -7.82 -13.35
C GLY A 75 -2.15 -7.60 -12.53
N ILE A 76 -1.04 -7.42 -13.23
CA ILE A 76 0.28 -7.18 -12.66
C ILE A 76 0.82 -5.86 -13.23
N ILE A 77 1.38 -5.02 -12.37
CA ILE A 77 2.10 -3.80 -12.74
C ILE A 77 3.57 -3.97 -12.36
N VAL A 78 4.43 -4.07 -13.37
CA VAL A 78 5.88 -4.07 -13.20
C VAL A 78 6.31 -2.66 -12.80
N SER A 79 6.89 -2.53 -11.60
CA SER A 79 7.34 -1.26 -11.02
C SER A 79 8.44 -1.53 -10.00
N ASN A 80 9.40 -0.61 -9.90
CA ASN A 80 10.41 -0.56 -8.84
C ASN A 80 10.35 0.78 -8.10
#